data_AF-A0A1V1NRB2-F1
#
_entry.id   AF-A0A1V1NRB2-F1
#
_cell.length_a   1.000
_cell.length_b   1.000
_cell.length_c   1.000
_cell.angle_alpha   90.00
_cell.angle_beta   90.00
_cell.angle_gamma   90.00
#
_symmetry.space_group_name_H-M   'P 1'
#
loop_
_entity.id
_entity.type
_entity.pdbx_description
1 polymer ?
#
loop_
_entity_poly.entity_id
_entity_poly.type
_entity_poly.pdbx_seq_one_letter_code
_entity_poly.pdbx_strand_id
1 'polypeptide(L)'
;MKDNIKYMLQNYSITTSEDQKNALQEIIQEIVLMGFSRSNFFNQAAFYGGTALRVLYGLDRFSEDLDFTALNKAFKGFKHYKKI
;
A
#
# COMPACT_ATOMS: atom_id res chain seq x y z
N MET A 1 -0.20 -1.80 18.30
CA MET A 1 -0.02 -1.11 17.00
C MET A 1 1.34 -0.43 16.88
N LYS A 2 1.74 0.43 17.82
CA LYS A 2 3.09 1.03 17.83
C LYS A 2 4.21 -0.03 17.81
N ASP A 3 4.06 -1.11 18.55
CA ASP A 3 5.08 -2.17 18.62
C ASP A 3 5.17 -2.98 17.31
N ASN A 4 4.06 -3.15 16.60
CA ASN A 4 4.04 -3.83 15.30
C ASN A 4 4.76 -3.00 14.23
N ILE A 5 4.57 -1.68 14.21
CA ILE A 5 5.29 -0.79 13.28
C ILE A 5 6.78 -0.84 13.56
N LYS A 6 7.20 -0.81 14.84
CA LYS A 6 8.61 -0.98 15.21
C LYS A 6 9.19 -2.30 14.71
N TYR A 7 8.43 -3.39 14.79
CA TYR A 7 8.84 -4.68 14.25
C TYR A 7 8.98 -4.65 12.72
N MET A 8 8.00 -4.10 12.00
CA MET A 8 8.06 -4.00 10.53
C MET A 8 9.23 -3.12 10.05
N LEU A 9 9.55 -2.04 10.78
CA LEU A 9 10.70 -1.18 10.48
C LEU A 9 12.05 -1.91 10.52
N GLN A 10 12.15 -3.05 11.22
CA GLN A 10 13.39 -3.84 11.28
C GLN A 10 13.78 -4.44 9.92
N ASN A 11 12.85 -4.51 8.97
CA ASN A 11 13.11 -5.01 7.62
C ASN A 11 13.76 -3.96 6.70
N TYR A 12 13.94 -2.73 7.17
CA TYR A 12 14.44 -1.62 6.37
C TYR A 12 15.82 -1.16 6.85
N SER A 13 16.72 -0.92 5.88
CA SER A 13 17.98 -0.23 6.14
C SER A 13 17.73 1.27 6.22
N ILE A 14 17.66 1.82 7.43
CA ILE A 14 17.38 3.23 7.68
C ILE A 14 18.68 3.93 8.07
N THR A 15 19.16 4.81 7.20
CA THR A 15 20.37 5.60 7.45
C THR A 15 20.07 7.10 7.52
N THR A 16 19.00 7.53 6.84
CA THR A 16 18.56 8.92 6.78
C THR A 16 17.13 9.08 7.30
N SER A 17 16.73 10.32 7.58
CA SER A 17 15.34 10.65 7.90
C SER A 17 14.39 10.36 6.74
N GLU A 18 14.86 10.47 5.50
CA GLU A 18 14.05 10.13 4.32
C GLU A 18 13.84 8.63 4.20
N ASP A 19 14.86 7.81 4.49
CA ASP A 19 14.70 6.34 4.54
C ASP A 19 13.64 5.95 5.58
N GLN A 20 13.67 6.59 6.75
CA GLN A 20 12.69 6.33 7.81
C GLN A 20 11.27 6.70 7.36
N LYS A 21 11.12 7.86 6.71
CA LYS A 21 9.84 8.32 6.17
C LYS A 21 9.32 7.36 5.09
N ASN A 22 10.16 6.96 4.16
CA ASN A 22 9.81 6.03 3.08
C ASN A 22 9.44 4.65 3.63
N ALA A 23 10.19 4.12 4.60
CA ALA A 23 9.88 2.86 5.27
C ALA A 23 8.51 2.92 5.97
N LEU A 24 8.21 4.02 6.66
CA LEU A 24 6.90 4.22 7.29
C LEU A 24 5.77 4.30 6.25
N GLN A 25 5.99 5.00 5.14
CA GLN A 25 5.00 5.07 4.06
C GLN A 25 4.75 3.71 3.41
N GLU A 26 5.81 2.93 3.15
CA GLU A 26 5.71 1.58 2.59
C GLU A 26 4.95 0.63 3.55
N ILE A 27 5.25 0.68 4.84
CA ILE A 27 4.49 -0.07 5.88
C ILE A 27 3.00 0.29 5.85
N ILE A 28 2.66 1.58 5.70
CA ILE A 28 1.25 2.02 5.59
C ILE A 28 0.62 1.47 4.31
N GLN A 29 1.33 1.52 3.17
CA GLN A 29 0.87 0.95 1.91
C GLN A 29 0.60 -0.56 2.04
N GLU A 30 1.49 -1.32 2.68
CA GLU A 30 1.29 -2.76 2.94
C GLU A 30 0.06 -3.03 3.82
N ILE A 31 -0.16 -2.22 4.87
CA ILE A 31 -1.34 -2.33 5.73
C ILE A 31 -2.62 -2.02 4.93
N VAL A 32 -2.60 -1.02 4.05
CA VAL A 32 -3.73 -0.69 3.16
C VAL A 32 -4.02 -1.85 2.21
N LEU A 33 -2.99 -2.40 1.56
CA LEU A 33 -3.11 -3.55 0.66
C LEU A 33 -3.65 -4.79 1.40
N MET A 34 -3.23 -5.02 2.64
CA MET A 34 -3.76 -6.06 3.51
C MET A 34 -5.25 -5.85 3.81
N GLY A 35 -5.68 -4.61 4.06
CA GLY A 35 -7.09 -4.25 4.22
C GLY A 35 -7.92 -4.51 2.97
N PHE A 36 -7.39 -4.18 1.79
CA PHE A 36 -8.00 -4.47 0.49
C PHE A 36 -8.13 -5.97 0.24
N SER A 37 -7.11 -6.75 0.57
CA SER A 37 -7.15 -8.21 0.49
C SER A 37 -8.26 -8.79 1.37
N ARG A 38 -8.32 -8.38 2.65
CA ARG A 38 -9.33 -8.89 3.61
C ARG A 38 -10.76 -8.48 3.28
N SER A 39 -10.95 -7.41 2.53
CA SER A 39 -12.27 -6.92 2.10
C SER A 39 -12.72 -7.44 0.73
N ASN A 40 -11.95 -8.35 0.11
CA ASN A 40 -12.18 -8.85 -1.25
C ASN A 40 -12.18 -7.74 -2.32
N PHE A 41 -11.48 -6.62 -2.07
CA PHE A 41 -11.39 -5.49 -3.01
C PHE A 41 -10.79 -5.91 -4.36
N PHE A 42 -9.81 -6.82 -4.34
CA PHE A 42 -9.14 -7.31 -5.54
C PHE A 42 -10.03 -8.13 -6.49
N ASN A 43 -11.25 -8.50 -6.08
CA ASN A 43 -12.24 -9.07 -6.99
C ASN A 43 -12.83 -8.01 -7.95
N GLN A 44 -12.65 -6.73 -7.64
CA GLN A 44 -13.21 -5.60 -8.38
C GLN A 44 -12.14 -4.75 -9.06
N ALA A 45 -10.90 -4.76 -8.58
CA ALA A 45 -9.81 -3.95 -9.10
C ALA A 45 -8.47 -4.69 -9.08
N ALA A 46 -7.63 -4.44 -10.10
CA ALA A 46 -6.26 -4.93 -10.16
C ALA A 46 -5.28 -3.87 -9.68
N PHE A 47 -4.32 -4.28 -8.85
CA PHE A 47 -3.19 -3.46 -8.39
C PHE A 47 -2.07 -3.50 -9.42
N TYR A 48 -1.54 -2.34 -9.81
CA TYR A 48 -0.45 -2.23 -10.77
C TYR A 48 0.45 -1.02 -10.45
N GLY A 49 1.39 -0.70 -11.34
CA GLY A 49 2.23 0.49 -11.22
C GLY A 49 3.51 0.29 -10.42
N GLY A 50 4.15 1.41 -10.06
CA GLY A 50 5.47 1.41 -9.43
C GLY A 50 5.48 0.75 -8.05
N THR A 51 4.43 0.96 -7.27
CA THR A 51 4.34 0.40 -5.91
C THR A 51 4.04 -1.10 -5.94
N ALA A 52 3.33 -1.59 -6.96
CA ALA A 52 3.18 -3.04 -7.19
C ALA A 52 4.53 -3.69 -7.50
N LEU A 53 5.35 -3.05 -8.34
CA LEU A 53 6.72 -3.50 -8.61
C LEU A 53 7.61 -3.43 -7.37
N ARG A 54 7.47 -2.40 -6.54
CA ARG A 54 8.21 -2.26 -5.28
C ARG A 54 7.88 -3.38 -4.31
N VAL A 55 6.61 -3.55 -3.96
CA VAL A 55 6.17 -4.47 -2.90
C VAL A 55 6.27 -5.93 -3.34
N LEU A 56 5.92 -6.27 -4.59
CA LEU A 56 5.83 -7.66 -5.04
C LEU A 56 7.11 -8.17 -5.72
N TYR A 57 7.94 -7.28 -6.28
CA TYR A 57 9.09 -7.64 -7.09
C TYR A 57 10.40 -6.94 -6.66
N GLY A 58 10.37 -6.13 -5.61
CA GLY A 58 11.58 -5.52 -5.04
C GLY A 58 12.19 -4.41 -5.89
N LEU A 59 11.38 -3.61 -6.60
CA LEU A 59 11.87 -2.44 -7.34
C LEU A 59 12.80 -1.57 -6.47
N ASP A 60 13.98 -1.24 -6.99
CA ASP A 60 15.05 -0.53 -6.25
C ASP A 60 14.86 1.00 -6.24
N ARG A 61 13.64 1.43 -5.88
CA ARG A 61 13.32 2.81 -5.53
C ARG A 61 12.03 2.88 -4.75
N PHE A 62 11.87 3.93 -3.95
CA PHE A 62 10.58 4.25 -3.36
C PHE A 62 9.54 4.57 -4.43
N SER A 63 8.27 4.29 -4.12
CA SER A 63 7.10 4.58 -4.95
C SER A 63 5.93 4.95 -4.05
N GLU A 64 5.35 6.13 -4.28
CA GLU A 64 4.39 6.74 -3.35
C GLU A 64 2.93 6.34 -3.64
N ASP A 65 2.57 6.23 -4.91
CA ASP A 65 1.18 6.06 -5.34
C ASP A 65 0.74 4.59 -5.31
N LEU A 66 -0.53 4.35 -4.95
CA LEU A 66 -1.17 3.04 -5.12
C LEU A 66 -2.10 3.08 -6.33
N ASP A 67 -1.66 2.51 -7.45
CA ASP A 67 -2.42 2.50 -8.70
C ASP A 67 -3.32 1.27 -8.80
N PHE A 68 -4.60 1.51 -9.10
CA PHE A 68 -5.58 0.43 -9.34
C PHE A 68 -6.39 0.69 -10.59
N THR A 69 -6.71 -0.39 -11.31
CA THR A 69 -7.61 -0.36 -12.45
C THR A 69 -8.83 -1.22 -12.15
N ALA A 70 -10.01 -0.78 -12.58
CA ALA A 70 -11.24 -1.52 -12.37
C ALA A 70 -11.31 -2.73 -13.31
N LEU A 71 -11.61 -3.90 -12.77
CA LEU A 71 -11.79 -5.14 -13.54
C LEU A 71 -13.15 -5.18 -14.25
N ASN A 72 -14.12 -4.41 -13.77
CA ASN A 72 -15.42 -4.27 -14.40
C ASN A 72 -15.87 -2.79 -14.45
N LYS A 73 -16.66 -2.43 -15.47
CA LYS A 73 -17.15 -1.06 -15.68
C LYS A 73 -18.17 -0.59 -14.62
N ALA A 74 -18.79 -1.54 -13.92
CA ALA A 74 -19.80 -1.29 -12.91
C ALA A 74 -19.18 -0.86 -11.57
N PHE A 75 -17.91 -1.18 -11.34
CA PHE A 75 -17.17 -0.79 -10.15
C PHE A 75 -16.93 0.72 -10.18
N LYS A 76 -17.50 1.41 -9.19
CA LYS A 76 -17.39 2.87 -9.03
C LYS A 76 -16.46 3.25 -7.87
N GLY A 77 -15.58 2.34 -7.46
CA GLY A 77 -14.75 2.53 -6.28
C GLY A 77 -15.55 2.44 -4.98
N PHE A 78 -15.01 3.06 -3.93
CA PHE A 78 -15.69 3.19 -2.64
C PHE A 78 -16.86 4.17 -2.77
N LYS A 79 -18.09 3.72 -2.49
CA LYS A 79 -19.24 4.63 -2.39
C LYS A 79 -18.96 5.64 -1.28
N HIS A 80 -19.24 6.91 -1.56
CA HIS A 80 -19.02 8.07 -0.68
C HIS A 80 -19.04 7.71 0.82
N TYR A 81 -17.93 7.94 1.50
CA TYR A 81 -17.94 8.11 2.95
C TYR A 81 -18.89 9.27 3.24
N LYS A 82 -20.07 8.99 3.81
CA LYS A 82 -20.85 10.04 4.45
C LYS A 82 -19.95 10.62 5.53
N LYS A 83 -19.59 11.90 5.39
CA LYS A 83 -19.07 12.70 6.51
C LYS A 83 -20.00 12.45 7.69
N ILE A 84 -19.44 11.87 8.75
CA ILE A 84 -20.06 11.85 10.07
C ILE A 84 -20.10 13.30 10.56
#